data_AF-A0A1I6TL54-F1
#
_entry.id   AF-A0A1I6TL54-F1
#
_cell.length_a   1.000
_cell.length_b   1.000
_cell.length_c   1.000
_cell.angle_alpha   90.00
_cell.angle_beta   90.00
_cell.angle_gamma   90.00
#
_symmetry.space_group_name_H-M   'P 1'
#
loop_
_entity.id
_entity.type
_entity.pdbx_description
1 polymer ?
#
loop_
_entity_poly.entity_id
_entity_poly.type
_entity_poly.pdbx_seq_one_letter_code
_entity_poly.pdbx_strand_id
1 'polypeptide(L)'
;MIDKEYYLKLSKDAQKNYAFYKEEAEAAAVRREFTSNKRYDITPFWYGRESTVPGEVSEVETDIYYEFDSQNRPLISANDELIDGYTYSVYEENRITTRLYLTGELYSIKEYLIKDGFINRCVEYSPRFDKLQYEDYIYEGGNLVQVYQPVYENSPYYSSLVRTYLEYDKKGELTRVLDGDKGVIFVRMSTDEAALLREEVKEELKLALIEVVDAVCKGLVDIRCCFLAIYLHDEAHGVYSPIFHPGLQHIRDEQIENNKDFWTIWASGEHPVNYQQEISDQELITKLRTLIMYWHNTDTWWEEGMKLWHEVTYAINATVWSKYPLLSELLSEDFVLFVDWEGLDVTKGELEKSIPLSKRKMLKSKGLLPV
;
A
#
# COMPACT_ATOMS: atom_id res chain seq x y z
N MET A 1 -1.91 12.54 -31.45
CA MET A 1 -0.58 12.96 -30.96
C MET A 1 -0.80 14.16 -30.07
N ILE A 2 -0.21 14.19 -28.88
CA ILE A 2 -0.34 15.32 -27.95
C ILE A 2 0.68 16.38 -28.36
N ASP A 3 0.22 17.62 -28.57
CA ASP A 3 1.07 18.72 -29.02
C ASP A 3 1.74 19.41 -27.81
N LYS A 4 3.04 19.17 -27.63
CA LYS A 4 3.83 19.79 -26.56
C LYS A 4 3.90 21.32 -26.69
N GLU A 5 3.94 21.85 -27.92
CA GLU A 5 4.00 23.31 -28.12
C GLU A 5 2.73 24.00 -27.66
N TYR A 6 1.59 23.32 -27.79
CA TYR A 6 0.32 23.78 -27.26
C TYR A 6 0.37 23.94 -25.73
N TYR A 7 0.80 22.90 -25.00
CA TYR A 7 0.92 22.97 -23.53
C TYR A 7 1.97 23.98 -23.07
N LEU A 8 3.06 24.15 -23.82
CA LEU A 8 4.06 25.18 -23.52
C LEU A 8 3.45 26.59 -23.64
N LYS A 9 2.59 26.85 -24.63
CA LYS A 9 1.87 28.12 -24.77
C LYS A 9 0.89 28.33 -23.61
N LEU A 10 0.14 27.30 -23.24
CA LEU A 10 -0.74 27.33 -22.07
C LEU A 10 0.02 27.65 -20.78
N SER A 11 1.19 27.06 -20.56
CA SER A 11 2.01 27.34 -19.37
C SER A 11 2.49 28.78 -19.31
N LYS A 12 2.93 29.34 -20.44
CA LYS A 12 3.34 30.75 -20.50
C LYS A 12 2.18 31.69 -20.21
N ASP A 13 1.00 31.37 -20.72
CA ASP A 13 -0.22 32.14 -20.48
C ASP A 13 -0.67 32.05 -19.01
N ALA A 14 -0.70 30.84 -18.44
CA ALA A 14 -1.01 30.60 -17.03
C ALA A 14 -0.06 31.33 -16.08
N GLN A 15 1.25 31.34 -16.36
CA GLN A 15 2.21 32.09 -15.54
C GLN A 15 1.98 33.60 -15.64
N LYS A 16 1.78 34.12 -16.85
CA LYS A 16 1.58 35.55 -17.08
C LYS A 16 0.29 36.08 -16.46
N ASN A 17 -0.76 35.27 -16.43
CA ASN A 17 -2.10 35.65 -15.99
C ASN A 17 -2.51 35.01 -14.66
N TYR A 18 -1.53 34.61 -13.82
CA TYR A 18 -1.79 34.00 -12.50
C TYR A 18 -2.82 34.78 -11.66
N ALA A 19 -2.62 36.09 -11.48
CA ALA A 19 -3.52 36.92 -10.67
C ALA A 19 -4.96 36.92 -11.21
N PHE A 20 -5.12 36.96 -12.53
CA PHE A 20 -6.43 36.91 -13.18
C PHE A 20 -7.15 35.58 -12.88
N TYR A 21 -6.47 34.43 -13.07
CA TYR A 21 -7.09 33.13 -12.81
C TYR A 21 -7.45 32.90 -11.35
N LYS A 22 -6.60 33.40 -10.44
CA LYS A 22 -6.87 33.37 -9.01
C LYS A 22 -8.12 34.18 -8.67
N GLU A 23 -8.17 35.45 -9.07
CA GLU A 23 -9.30 36.35 -8.79
C GLU A 23 -10.61 35.84 -9.41
N GLU A 24 -10.55 35.28 -10.62
CA GLU A 24 -11.71 34.69 -11.29
C GLU A 24 -12.28 33.50 -10.51
N ALA A 25 -11.41 32.59 -10.04
CA ALA A 25 -11.83 31.43 -9.25
C ALA A 25 -12.39 31.84 -7.88
N GLU A 26 -11.73 32.75 -7.17
CA GLU A 26 -12.16 33.26 -5.87
C GLU A 26 -13.51 34.00 -5.97
N ALA A 27 -13.73 34.76 -7.05
CA ALA A 27 -15.00 35.46 -7.28
C ALA A 27 -16.17 34.52 -7.62
N ALA A 28 -15.89 33.35 -8.21
CA ALA A 28 -16.89 32.36 -8.58
C ALA A 28 -17.20 31.35 -7.46
N ALA A 29 -16.36 31.28 -6.43
CA ALA A 29 -16.55 30.38 -5.30
C ALA A 29 -17.76 30.80 -4.44
N VAL A 30 -18.62 29.83 -4.10
CA VAL A 30 -19.82 30.03 -3.27
C VAL A 30 -19.79 29.26 -1.96
N ARG A 31 -18.84 28.32 -1.83
CA ARG A 31 -18.71 27.43 -0.67
C ARG A 31 -17.25 27.02 -0.51
N ARG A 32 -16.77 27.00 0.74
CA ARG A 32 -15.47 26.44 1.12
C ARG A 32 -15.67 25.25 2.06
N GLU A 33 -14.88 24.21 1.87
CA GLU A 33 -14.80 23.05 2.78
C GLU A 33 -13.34 22.82 3.19
N PHE A 34 -13.10 22.69 4.49
CA PHE A 34 -11.82 22.30 5.06
C PHE A 34 -11.76 20.78 5.20
N THR A 35 -10.60 20.17 4.97
CA THR A 35 -10.45 18.71 5.05
C THR A 35 -9.19 18.28 5.77
N SER A 36 -9.22 17.09 6.38
CA SER A 36 -8.05 16.52 7.06
C SER A 36 -6.95 16.07 6.10
N ASN A 37 -7.30 15.74 4.87
CA ASN A 37 -6.39 15.31 3.79
C ASN A 37 -7.06 15.55 2.42
N LYS A 38 -6.41 15.15 1.33
CA LYS A 38 -6.97 15.13 -0.01
C LYS A 38 -8.29 14.38 -0.05
N ARG A 39 -9.33 15.02 -0.57
CA ARG A 39 -10.71 14.51 -0.61
C ARG A 39 -11.31 14.53 -2.00
N TYR A 40 -11.08 15.59 -2.76
CA TYR A 40 -11.66 15.79 -4.08
C TYR A 40 -10.58 15.79 -5.15
N ASP A 41 -10.82 15.06 -6.24
CA ASP A 41 -9.98 15.07 -7.44
C ASP A 41 -10.90 14.98 -8.66
N ILE A 42 -10.46 15.58 -9.77
CA ILE A 42 -11.16 15.55 -11.05
C ILE A 42 -10.91 14.21 -11.76
N THR A 43 -9.80 13.55 -11.46
CA THR A 43 -9.43 12.22 -11.92
C THR A 43 -10.47 11.19 -11.47
N PRO A 44 -11.12 10.49 -12.43
CA PRO A 44 -12.08 9.43 -12.11
C PRO A 44 -11.48 8.37 -11.19
N PHE A 45 -12.20 8.10 -10.08
CA PHE A 45 -11.85 7.08 -9.09
C PHE A 45 -10.42 7.20 -8.53
N TRP A 46 -9.87 8.42 -8.45
CA TRP A 46 -8.51 8.69 -7.96
C TRP A 46 -8.17 7.90 -6.68
N TYR A 47 -9.03 7.96 -5.67
CA TYR A 47 -8.76 7.38 -4.37
C TYR A 47 -8.61 5.86 -4.42
N GLY A 48 -9.43 5.19 -5.25
CA GLY A 48 -9.37 3.74 -5.44
C GLY A 48 -8.19 3.31 -6.33
N ARG A 49 -7.61 4.23 -7.11
CA ARG A 49 -6.43 3.96 -7.93
C ARG A 49 -5.13 4.19 -7.19
N GLU A 50 -5.10 5.17 -6.30
CA GLU A 50 -3.92 5.53 -5.48
C GLU A 50 -3.92 4.83 -4.11
N SER A 51 -4.88 3.95 -3.84
CA SER A 51 -5.08 3.28 -2.55
C SER A 51 -5.18 4.25 -1.35
N THR A 52 -5.65 5.47 -1.57
CA THR A 52 -5.72 6.50 -0.53
C THR A 52 -7.10 6.57 0.13
N VAL A 53 -7.13 6.84 1.44
CA VAL A 53 -8.38 7.16 2.13
C VAL A 53 -8.71 8.64 1.93
N PRO A 54 -9.89 8.99 1.37
CA PRO A 54 -10.28 10.39 1.22
C PRO A 54 -10.37 11.09 2.57
N GLY A 55 -9.82 12.31 2.65
CA GLY A 55 -9.90 13.14 3.85
C GLY A 55 -11.35 13.44 4.27
N GLU A 56 -11.56 13.61 5.57
CA GLU A 56 -12.85 13.97 6.14
C GLU A 56 -13.07 15.48 6.09
N VAL A 57 -14.34 15.90 5.97
CA VAL A 57 -14.69 17.33 6.08
C VAL A 57 -14.56 17.76 7.53
N SER A 58 -13.85 18.86 7.75
CA SER A 58 -13.60 19.45 9.05
C SER A 58 -14.41 20.73 9.23
N GLU A 59 -14.98 20.92 10.42
CA GLU A 59 -15.54 22.22 10.83
C GLU A 59 -14.46 23.21 11.27
N VAL A 60 -13.26 22.70 11.59
CA VAL A 60 -12.08 23.50 11.95
C VAL A 60 -11.32 23.85 10.68
N GLU A 61 -10.88 25.10 10.59
CA GLU A 61 -10.00 25.57 9.53
C GLU A 61 -8.69 24.77 9.51
N THR A 62 -8.38 24.22 8.34
CA THR A 62 -7.16 23.45 8.04
C THR A 62 -6.43 24.09 6.87
N ASP A 63 -5.16 23.76 6.72
CA ASP A 63 -4.36 24.23 5.58
C ASP A 63 -4.82 23.60 4.26
N ILE A 64 -5.47 22.42 4.31
CA ILE A 64 -6.06 21.74 3.15
C ILE A 64 -7.53 22.12 3.04
N TYR A 65 -7.91 22.75 1.93
CA TYR A 65 -9.29 23.13 1.68
C TYR A 65 -9.64 23.17 0.20
N TYR A 66 -10.94 23.14 -0.07
CA TYR A 66 -11.51 23.22 -1.41
C TYR A 66 -12.58 24.29 -1.46
N GLU A 67 -12.64 25.01 -2.58
CA GLU A 67 -13.75 25.92 -2.87
C GLU A 67 -14.50 25.48 -4.10
N PHE A 68 -15.82 25.67 -4.06
CA PHE A 68 -16.75 25.14 -5.04
C PHE A 68 -17.54 26.24 -5.70
N ASP A 69 -17.90 26.01 -6.95
CA ASP A 69 -18.88 26.82 -7.66
C ASP A 69 -20.34 26.44 -7.27
N SER A 70 -21.29 27.15 -7.87
CA SER A 70 -22.73 26.91 -7.69
C SER A 70 -23.23 25.55 -8.18
N GLN A 71 -22.41 24.78 -8.90
CA GLN A 71 -22.69 23.43 -9.38
C GLN A 71 -21.97 22.36 -8.54
N ASN A 72 -21.37 22.74 -7.40
CA ASN A 72 -20.55 21.87 -6.54
C ASN A 72 -19.30 21.31 -7.22
N ARG A 73 -18.72 22.01 -8.20
CA ARG A 73 -17.46 21.62 -8.84
C ARG A 73 -16.29 22.31 -8.15
N PRO A 74 -15.18 21.62 -7.85
CA PRO A 74 -14.02 22.23 -7.18
C PRO A 74 -13.33 23.23 -8.12
N LEU A 75 -13.31 24.51 -7.72
CA LEU A 75 -12.62 25.60 -8.40
C LEU A 75 -11.21 25.81 -7.85
N ILE A 76 -11.07 25.75 -6.53
CA ILE A 76 -9.82 25.97 -5.82
C ILE A 76 -9.52 24.74 -4.99
N SER A 77 -8.26 24.28 -5.02
CA SER A 77 -7.74 23.25 -4.11
C SER A 77 -6.45 23.75 -3.51
N ALA A 78 -6.42 23.90 -2.19
CA ALA A 78 -5.27 24.40 -1.45
C ALA A 78 -4.61 23.27 -0.66
N ASN A 79 -3.28 23.22 -0.69
CA ASN A 79 -2.44 22.21 -0.04
C ASN A 79 -2.84 20.74 -0.33
N ASP A 80 -3.45 20.52 -1.49
CA ASP A 80 -4.00 19.23 -1.91
C ASP A 80 -2.93 18.34 -2.57
N GLU A 81 -2.21 18.89 -3.56
CA GLU A 81 -1.17 18.15 -4.28
C GLU A 81 0.24 18.43 -3.77
N LEU A 82 0.47 19.61 -3.20
CA LEU A 82 1.77 20.09 -2.73
C LEU A 82 1.58 21.00 -1.51
N ILE A 83 2.51 20.95 -0.56
CA ILE A 83 2.59 21.93 0.53
C ILE A 83 2.78 23.33 -0.07
N ASP A 84 1.98 24.29 0.39
CA ASP A 84 1.79 25.64 -0.14
C ASP A 84 1.34 25.71 -1.61
N GLY A 85 0.75 24.62 -2.11
CA GLY A 85 0.25 24.48 -3.47
C GLY A 85 -1.21 24.94 -3.63
N TYR A 86 -1.51 25.66 -4.70
CA TYR A 86 -2.84 26.13 -5.04
C TYR A 86 -3.21 25.76 -6.46
N THR A 87 -4.28 24.99 -6.63
CA THR A 87 -4.85 24.62 -7.92
C THR A 87 -6.04 25.50 -8.23
N TYR A 88 -6.07 26.09 -9.43
CA TYR A 88 -7.21 26.83 -9.96
C TYR A 88 -7.77 26.13 -11.20
N SER A 89 -9.07 25.82 -11.16
CA SER A 89 -9.76 24.99 -12.14
C SER A 89 -10.79 25.80 -12.93
N VAL A 90 -10.82 25.59 -14.24
CA VAL A 90 -11.81 26.18 -15.16
C VAL A 90 -12.54 25.06 -15.89
N TYR A 91 -13.87 25.15 -15.93
CA TYR A 91 -14.75 24.16 -16.52
C TYR A 91 -15.37 24.70 -17.81
N GLU A 92 -15.08 24.05 -18.92
CA GLU A 92 -15.65 24.30 -20.24
C GLU A 92 -16.52 23.11 -20.68
N GLU A 93 -17.27 23.25 -21.77
CA GLU A 93 -18.22 22.23 -22.24
C GLU A 93 -17.54 20.87 -22.54
N ASN A 94 -16.34 20.90 -23.13
CA ASN A 94 -15.60 19.73 -23.58
C ASN A 94 -14.24 19.56 -22.90
N ARG A 95 -13.95 20.34 -21.85
CA ARG A 95 -12.65 20.33 -21.19
C ARG A 95 -12.72 20.90 -19.78
N ILE A 96 -11.84 20.40 -18.92
CA ILE A 96 -11.50 21.04 -17.64
C ILE A 96 -10.00 21.34 -17.64
N THR A 97 -9.62 22.57 -17.32
CA THR A 97 -8.20 22.97 -17.21
C THR A 97 -7.89 23.32 -15.77
N THR A 98 -6.89 22.66 -15.19
CA THR A 98 -6.37 22.99 -13.86
C THR A 98 -4.96 23.53 -13.96
N ARG A 99 -4.64 24.48 -13.08
CA ARG A 99 -3.34 25.14 -13.01
C ARG A 99 -2.85 25.06 -11.57
N LEU A 100 -1.81 24.29 -11.33
CA LEU A 100 -1.19 24.17 -10.00
C LEU A 100 -0.05 25.18 -9.89
N TYR A 101 -0.11 26.02 -8.86
CA TYR A 101 0.92 27.00 -8.53
C TYR A 101 1.53 26.67 -7.17
N LEU A 102 2.84 26.89 -7.05
CA LEU A 102 3.59 26.83 -5.80
C LEU A 102 4.23 28.19 -5.57
N THR A 103 3.88 28.87 -4.48
CA THR A 103 4.40 30.22 -4.18
C THR A 103 4.22 31.24 -5.32
N GLY A 104 3.15 31.11 -6.12
CA GLY A 104 2.86 31.97 -7.28
C GLY A 104 3.56 31.57 -8.59
N GLU A 105 4.41 30.55 -8.57
CA GLU A 105 5.05 29.98 -9.76
C GLU A 105 4.29 28.74 -10.25
N LEU A 106 4.05 28.65 -11.55
CA LEU A 106 3.33 27.55 -12.16
C LEU A 106 4.15 26.25 -12.06
N TYR A 107 3.57 25.24 -11.41
CA TYR A 107 4.16 23.92 -11.26
C TYR A 107 3.75 22.97 -12.38
N SER A 108 2.46 22.89 -12.68
CA SER A 108 1.91 22.10 -13.79
C SER A 108 0.55 22.62 -14.27
N ILE A 109 0.19 22.22 -15.49
CA ILE A 109 -1.16 22.37 -16.04
C ILE A 109 -1.68 20.98 -16.36
N LYS A 110 -2.91 20.67 -15.95
CA LYS A 110 -3.64 19.48 -16.38
C LYS A 110 -4.84 19.89 -17.23
N GLU A 111 -5.09 19.15 -18.31
CA GLU A 111 -6.32 19.25 -19.08
C GLU A 111 -7.03 17.91 -19.13
N TYR A 112 -8.27 17.89 -18.67
CA TYR A 112 -9.19 16.77 -18.75
C TYR A 112 -10.10 16.99 -19.96
N LEU A 113 -9.92 16.19 -21.01
CA LEU A 113 -10.74 16.23 -22.21
C LEU A 113 -12.03 15.44 -21.96
N ILE A 114 -13.16 16.05 -22.30
CA ILE A 114 -14.49 15.47 -22.12
C ILE A 114 -15.06 15.08 -23.46
N LYS A 115 -15.55 13.85 -23.55
CA LYS A 115 -16.28 13.33 -24.70
C LYS A 115 -17.49 12.54 -24.23
N ASP A 116 -18.65 12.82 -24.82
CA ASP A 116 -19.92 12.16 -24.50
C ASP A 116 -20.29 12.23 -23.00
N GLY A 117 -19.89 13.31 -22.33
CA GLY A 117 -20.11 13.54 -20.89
C GLY A 117 -19.08 12.91 -19.96
N PHE A 118 -18.08 12.20 -20.48
CA PHE A 118 -17.05 11.51 -19.70
C PHE A 118 -15.66 12.11 -19.96
N ILE A 119 -14.81 12.12 -18.93
CA ILE A 119 -13.38 12.41 -19.09
C ILE A 119 -12.77 11.23 -19.84
N ASN A 120 -12.28 11.46 -21.07
CA ASN A 120 -11.69 10.41 -21.90
C ASN A 120 -10.15 10.46 -21.91
N ARG A 121 -9.56 11.60 -21.57
CA ARG A 121 -8.10 11.79 -21.47
C ARG A 121 -7.76 12.87 -20.46
N CYS A 122 -6.67 12.67 -19.71
CA CYS A 122 -6.03 13.69 -18.89
C CYS A 122 -4.62 13.89 -19.44
N VAL A 123 -4.22 15.14 -19.70
CA VAL A 123 -2.85 15.48 -20.08
C VAL A 123 -2.29 16.42 -19.05
N GLU A 124 -1.14 16.07 -18.47
CA GLU A 124 -0.39 16.95 -17.58
C GLU A 124 0.92 17.38 -18.24
N TYR A 125 1.20 18.67 -18.15
CA TYR A 125 2.48 19.24 -18.53
C TYR A 125 3.10 20.00 -17.36
N SER A 126 4.31 19.60 -16.96
CA SER A 126 5.12 20.33 -15.99
C SER A 126 6.23 21.11 -16.73
N PRO A 127 6.12 22.44 -16.83
CA PRO A 127 7.11 23.26 -17.55
C PRO A 127 8.48 23.24 -16.87
N ARG A 128 8.53 23.08 -15.54
CA ARG A 128 9.79 23.01 -14.78
C ARG A 128 10.66 21.81 -15.19
N PHE A 129 10.01 20.67 -15.42
CA PHE A 129 10.69 19.42 -15.80
C PHE A 129 10.67 19.17 -17.31
N ASP A 130 10.05 20.07 -18.08
CA ASP A 130 9.79 19.89 -19.51
C ASP A 130 9.14 18.53 -19.83
N LYS A 131 8.29 18.06 -18.91
CA LYS A 131 7.72 16.71 -18.89
C LYS A 131 6.24 16.76 -19.24
N LEU A 132 5.85 15.96 -20.22
CA LEU A 132 4.47 15.74 -20.62
C LEU A 132 4.08 14.30 -20.31
N GLN A 133 2.96 14.10 -19.64
CA GLN A 133 2.39 12.80 -19.33
C GLN A 133 0.87 12.82 -19.58
N TYR A 134 0.29 11.67 -19.81
CA TYR A 134 -1.15 11.57 -20.03
C TYR A 134 -1.70 10.23 -19.58
N GLU A 135 -3.01 10.24 -19.36
CA GLU A 135 -3.82 9.06 -19.09
C GLU A 135 -4.97 9.01 -20.09
N ASP A 136 -5.28 7.80 -20.58
CA ASP A 136 -6.48 7.52 -21.35
C ASP A 136 -7.49 6.76 -20.51
N TYR A 137 -8.75 7.20 -20.58
CA TYR A 137 -9.87 6.63 -19.83
C TYR A 137 -10.81 5.92 -20.80
N ILE A 138 -10.93 4.62 -20.66
CA ILE A 138 -11.62 3.73 -21.60
C ILE A 138 -12.92 3.25 -20.95
N TYR A 139 -14.04 3.54 -21.61
CA TYR A 139 -15.38 3.24 -21.11
C TYR A 139 -16.06 2.15 -21.94
N GLU A 140 -16.77 1.26 -21.25
CA GLU A 140 -17.66 0.27 -21.86
C GLU A 140 -19.02 0.32 -21.17
N GLY A 141 -20.10 0.44 -21.96
CA GLY A 141 -21.46 0.52 -21.42
C GLY A 141 -21.71 1.72 -20.48
N GLY A 142 -20.91 2.78 -20.58
CA GLY A 142 -20.97 3.97 -19.71
C GLY A 142 -20.14 3.86 -18.43
N ASN A 143 -19.48 2.73 -18.17
CA ASN A 143 -18.59 2.55 -17.02
C ASN A 143 -17.13 2.66 -17.45
N LEU A 144 -16.29 3.29 -16.63
CA LEU A 144 -14.85 3.33 -16.85
C LEU A 144 -14.29 1.94 -16.57
N VAL A 145 -13.83 1.20 -17.58
CA VAL A 145 -13.33 -0.17 -17.37
C VAL A 145 -11.81 -0.24 -17.29
N GLN A 146 -11.12 0.76 -17.85
CA GLN A 146 -9.67 0.79 -17.87
C GLN A 146 -9.13 2.23 -17.89
N VAL A 147 -8.05 2.45 -17.15
CA VAL A 147 -7.16 3.60 -17.32
C VAL A 147 -5.84 3.12 -17.91
N TYR A 148 -5.30 3.86 -18.87
CA TYR A 148 -4.04 3.56 -19.53
C TYR A 148 -3.04 4.72 -19.35
N GLN A 149 -1.87 4.41 -18.78
CA GLN A 149 -0.81 5.36 -18.44
C GLN A 149 0.48 5.01 -19.22
N PRO A 150 0.62 5.49 -20.47
CA PRO A 150 1.72 5.11 -21.36
C PRO A 150 3.11 5.50 -20.87
N VAL A 151 3.20 6.42 -19.92
CA VAL A 151 4.47 6.86 -19.32
C VAL A 151 5.27 5.68 -18.74
N TYR A 152 4.59 4.59 -18.37
CA TYR A 152 5.21 3.42 -17.76
C TYR A 152 5.54 2.28 -18.75
N GLU A 153 5.14 2.36 -20.03
CA GLU A 153 5.27 1.22 -20.98
C GLU A 153 6.69 0.69 -21.15
N ASN A 154 7.69 1.56 -21.00
CA ASN A 154 9.09 1.21 -21.20
C ASN A 154 9.85 0.94 -19.88
N SER A 155 9.14 0.83 -18.76
CA SER A 155 9.73 0.48 -17.46
C SER A 155 9.21 -0.87 -16.99
N PRO A 156 10.04 -1.93 -16.99
CA PRO A 156 9.67 -3.22 -16.43
C PRO A 156 9.18 -3.10 -14.98
N TYR A 157 9.80 -2.22 -14.20
CA TYR A 157 9.47 -1.94 -12.79
C TYR A 157 8.09 -1.31 -12.59
N TYR A 158 7.55 -0.62 -13.59
CA TYR A 158 6.26 0.05 -13.51
C TYR A 158 5.24 -0.53 -14.50
N SER A 159 5.50 -1.73 -15.01
CA SER A 159 4.62 -2.39 -15.99
C SER A 159 3.20 -2.60 -15.45
N SER A 160 3.07 -2.90 -14.15
CA SER A 160 1.80 -2.97 -13.43
C SER A 160 1.04 -1.64 -13.38
N LEU A 161 1.71 -0.50 -13.51
CA LEU A 161 1.09 0.83 -13.52
C LEU A 161 0.68 1.29 -14.91
N VAL A 162 1.04 0.55 -15.97
CA VAL A 162 0.65 0.92 -17.36
C VAL A 162 -0.86 0.88 -17.53
N ARG A 163 -1.54 -0.04 -16.83
CA ARG A 163 -2.98 -0.21 -16.92
C ARG A 163 -3.57 -0.40 -15.53
N THR A 164 -4.72 0.22 -15.33
CA THR A 164 -5.58 -0.02 -14.18
C THR A 164 -6.93 -0.46 -14.69
N TYR A 165 -7.54 -1.48 -14.08
CA TYR A 165 -8.84 -2.02 -14.46
C TYR A 165 -9.85 -1.79 -13.35
N LEU A 166 -11.10 -1.53 -13.71
CA LEU A 166 -12.17 -1.26 -12.76
C LEU A 166 -13.29 -2.27 -12.95
N GLU A 167 -13.71 -2.89 -11.85
CA GLU A 167 -14.78 -3.89 -11.82
C GLU A 167 -15.98 -3.35 -11.06
N TYR A 168 -17.18 -3.66 -11.55
CA TYR A 168 -18.45 -3.17 -11.02
C TYR A 168 -19.38 -4.33 -10.69
N ASP A 169 -20.27 -4.11 -9.72
CA ASP A 169 -21.37 -5.03 -9.47
C ASP A 169 -22.50 -4.90 -10.52
N LYS A 170 -23.55 -5.72 -10.36
CA LYS A 170 -24.72 -5.70 -11.25
C LYS A 170 -25.53 -4.40 -11.19
N LYS A 171 -25.30 -3.55 -10.19
CA LYS A 171 -25.95 -2.24 -10.03
C LYS A 171 -25.10 -1.11 -10.61
N GLY A 172 -23.89 -1.41 -11.10
CA GLY A 172 -22.94 -0.42 -11.62
C GLY A 172 -22.13 0.27 -10.52
N GLU A 173 -22.08 -0.29 -9.31
CA GLU A 173 -21.25 0.24 -8.24
C GLU A 173 -19.84 -0.33 -8.33
N LEU A 174 -18.80 0.51 -8.20
CA LEU A 174 -17.41 0.07 -8.23
C LEU A 174 -17.15 -0.90 -7.07
N THR A 175 -16.69 -2.10 -7.39
CA THR A 175 -16.34 -3.13 -6.40
C THR A 175 -14.85 -3.30 -6.25
N ARG A 176 -14.07 -3.24 -7.34
CA ARG A 176 -12.62 -3.48 -7.30
C ARG A 176 -11.89 -2.58 -8.29
N VAL A 177 -10.66 -2.24 -7.93
CA VAL A 177 -9.67 -1.68 -8.86
C VAL A 177 -8.47 -2.62 -8.86
N LEU A 178 -8.00 -2.97 -10.06
CA LEU A 178 -6.88 -3.88 -10.27
C LEU A 178 -5.75 -3.17 -11.01
N ASP A 179 -4.50 -3.50 -10.68
CA ASP A 179 -3.33 -3.08 -11.45
C ASP A 179 -3.17 -3.88 -12.77
N GLY A 180 -2.10 -3.60 -13.51
CA GLY A 180 -1.74 -4.21 -14.79
C GLY A 180 -1.56 -5.73 -14.70
N ASP A 181 -1.14 -6.21 -13.54
CA ASP A 181 -0.90 -7.63 -13.21
C ASP A 181 -2.14 -8.29 -12.58
N LYS A 182 -3.29 -7.60 -12.59
CA LYS A 182 -4.57 -8.04 -12.01
C LYS A 182 -4.57 -8.15 -10.49
N GLY A 183 -3.60 -7.53 -9.84
CA GLY A 183 -3.54 -7.39 -8.41
C GLY A 183 -4.54 -6.37 -7.88
N VAL A 184 -5.22 -6.67 -6.77
CA VAL A 184 -6.18 -5.75 -6.14
C VAL A 184 -5.44 -4.55 -5.54
N ILE A 185 -5.88 -3.33 -5.86
CA ILE A 185 -5.39 -2.08 -5.24
C ILE A 185 -6.52 -1.29 -4.54
N PHE A 186 -7.77 -1.65 -4.82
CA PHE A 186 -8.94 -1.22 -4.05
C PHE A 186 -10.02 -2.30 -4.07
N VAL A 187 -10.71 -2.48 -2.95
CA VAL A 187 -11.88 -3.35 -2.86
C VAL A 187 -12.97 -2.71 -1.98
N ARG A 188 -14.21 -2.79 -2.45
CA ARG A 188 -15.39 -2.52 -1.65
C ARG A 188 -15.97 -3.84 -1.17
N MET A 189 -15.97 -4.02 0.14
CA MET A 189 -16.41 -5.22 0.83
C MET A 189 -17.10 -4.81 2.14
N SER A 190 -18.09 -5.58 2.59
CA SER A 190 -18.71 -5.37 3.90
C SER A 190 -17.83 -5.90 5.03
N THR A 191 -18.06 -5.40 6.25
CA THR A 191 -17.33 -5.88 7.44
C THR A 191 -17.54 -7.38 7.69
N ASP A 192 -18.75 -7.90 7.41
CA ASP A 192 -19.05 -9.32 7.58
C ASP A 192 -18.29 -10.19 6.56
N GLU A 193 -18.25 -9.77 5.29
CA GLU A 193 -17.46 -10.45 4.26
C GLU A 193 -15.95 -10.41 4.60
N ALA A 194 -15.45 -9.26 5.07
CA ALA A 194 -14.06 -9.11 5.49
C ALA A 194 -13.72 -10.03 6.68
N ALA A 195 -14.64 -10.17 7.65
CA ALA A 195 -14.46 -11.04 8.80
C ALA A 195 -14.41 -12.52 8.39
N LEU A 196 -15.26 -12.95 7.44
CA LEU A 196 -15.22 -14.30 6.89
C LEU A 196 -13.90 -14.56 6.14
N LEU A 197 -13.50 -13.63 5.26
CA LEU A 197 -12.24 -13.74 4.52
C LEU A 197 -11.03 -13.79 5.45
N ARG A 198 -11.01 -12.99 6.52
CA ARG A 198 -9.95 -13.00 7.53
C ARG A 198 -9.79 -14.37 8.17
N GLU A 199 -10.89 -15.00 8.57
CA GLU A 199 -10.83 -16.32 9.22
C GLU A 199 -10.35 -17.40 8.25
N GLU A 200 -10.80 -17.36 7.00
CA GLU A 200 -10.31 -18.24 5.93
C GLU A 200 -8.80 -18.06 5.69
N VAL A 201 -8.36 -16.82 5.45
CA VAL A 201 -6.94 -16.46 5.25
C VAL A 201 -6.09 -16.89 6.44
N LYS A 202 -6.57 -16.71 7.67
CA LYS A 202 -5.83 -17.11 8.88
C LYS A 202 -5.58 -18.61 8.93
N GLU A 203 -6.57 -19.44 8.59
CA GLU A 203 -6.38 -20.89 8.59
C GLU A 203 -5.48 -21.35 7.43
N GLU A 204 -5.64 -20.77 6.24
CA GLU A 204 -4.79 -21.05 5.09
C GLU A 204 -3.33 -20.62 5.32
N LEU A 205 -3.11 -19.44 5.93
CA LEU A 205 -1.78 -18.99 6.34
C LEU A 205 -1.09 -19.96 7.29
N LYS A 206 -1.81 -20.55 8.24
CA LYS A 206 -1.20 -21.56 9.13
C LYS A 206 -0.69 -22.77 8.35
N LEU A 207 -1.45 -23.24 7.38
CA LEU A 207 -1.04 -24.36 6.53
C LEU A 207 0.16 -23.97 5.66
N ALA A 208 0.09 -22.82 4.99
CA ALA A 208 1.18 -22.29 4.18
C ALA A 208 2.47 -22.11 4.99
N LEU A 209 2.41 -21.65 6.24
CA LEU A 209 3.61 -21.52 7.07
C LEU A 209 4.25 -22.86 7.44
N ILE A 210 3.47 -23.93 7.57
CA ILE A 210 4.04 -25.28 7.76
C ILE A 210 4.81 -25.69 6.50
N GLU A 211 4.27 -25.40 5.31
CA GLU A 211 4.93 -25.67 4.03
C GLU A 211 6.20 -24.83 3.85
N VAL A 212 6.16 -23.55 4.24
CA VAL A 212 7.35 -22.68 4.26
C VAL A 212 8.43 -23.24 5.19
N VAL A 213 8.06 -23.65 6.41
CA VAL A 213 9.01 -24.28 7.34
C VAL A 213 9.61 -25.56 6.75
N ASP A 214 8.80 -26.40 6.08
CA ASP A 214 9.28 -27.59 5.39
C ASP A 214 10.23 -27.26 4.23
N ALA A 215 9.92 -26.26 3.42
CA ALA A 215 10.77 -25.78 2.33
C ALA A 215 12.12 -25.25 2.84
N VAL A 216 12.11 -24.43 3.89
CA VAL A 216 13.32 -23.96 4.58
C VAL A 216 14.15 -25.16 5.06
N CYS A 217 13.53 -26.09 5.78
CA CYS A 217 14.25 -27.25 6.34
C CYS A 217 14.90 -28.11 5.24
N LYS A 218 14.19 -28.33 4.11
CA LYS A 218 14.75 -29.05 2.96
C LYS A 218 15.96 -28.35 2.34
N GLY A 219 16.01 -27.02 2.39
CA GLY A 219 17.15 -26.23 1.90
C GLY A 219 18.36 -26.22 2.82
N LEU A 220 18.20 -26.54 4.10
CA LEU A 220 19.22 -26.35 5.14
C LEU A 220 20.16 -27.54 5.37
N VAL A 221 20.04 -28.66 4.65
CA VAL A 221 20.89 -29.89 4.72
C VAL A 221 21.92 -29.92 5.87
N ASP A 222 21.62 -30.67 6.94
CA ASP A 222 22.42 -30.81 8.18
C ASP A 222 22.59 -29.55 9.05
N ILE A 223 21.90 -28.45 8.73
CA ILE A 223 21.88 -27.22 9.54
C ILE A 223 20.52 -27.09 10.23
N ARG A 224 20.54 -26.81 11.53
CA ARG A 224 19.32 -26.56 12.30
C ARG A 224 18.84 -25.12 12.18
N CYS A 225 17.55 -24.95 11.95
CA CYS A 225 16.85 -23.69 12.00
C CYS A 225 16.36 -23.41 13.42
N CYS A 226 16.68 -22.23 13.95
CA CYS A 226 16.37 -21.84 15.32
C CYS A 226 15.29 -20.77 15.43
N PHE A 227 14.98 -20.08 14.33
CA PHE A 227 13.78 -19.26 14.20
C PHE A 227 13.43 -19.04 12.74
N LEU A 228 12.21 -18.58 12.48
CA LEU A 228 11.79 -18.06 11.18
C LEU A 228 11.15 -16.68 11.39
N ALA A 229 11.81 -15.65 10.90
CA ALA A 229 11.33 -14.28 10.95
C ALA A 229 10.44 -14.00 9.74
N ILE A 230 9.24 -13.47 9.97
CA ILE A 230 8.38 -12.94 8.91
C ILE A 230 8.74 -11.46 8.76
N TYR A 231 9.51 -11.13 7.75
CA TYR A 231 9.89 -9.74 7.50
C TYR A 231 8.71 -8.98 6.88
N LEU A 232 8.12 -8.08 7.66
CA LEU A 232 7.08 -7.15 7.23
C LEU A 232 7.69 -5.75 7.12
N HIS A 233 7.42 -5.04 6.03
CA HIS A 233 7.82 -3.65 5.84
C HIS A 233 6.60 -2.72 5.82
N ASP A 234 6.85 -1.42 5.93
CA ASP A 234 5.85 -0.34 6.08
C ASP A 234 5.06 -0.02 4.79
N GLU A 235 5.00 -0.95 3.84
CA GLU A 235 4.10 -0.86 2.70
C GLU A 235 3.20 -2.10 2.64
N ALA A 236 1.97 -1.92 2.15
CA ALA A 236 0.96 -2.98 2.15
C ALA A 236 1.42 -4.29 1.48
N HIS A 237 2.30 -4.22 0.48
CA HIS A 237 2.81 -5.39 -0.23
C HIS A 237 3.65 -6.32 0.64
N GLY A 238 4.35 -5.78 1.64
CA GLY A 238 5.13 -6.55 2.60
C GLY A 238 4.30 -7.35 3.55
N VAL A 239 3.04 -6.93 3.75
CA VAL A 239 2.12 -7.62 4.65
C VAL A 239 1.43 -8.79 3.96
N TYR A 240 1.08 -8.65 2.67
CA TYR A 240 0.43 -9.73 1.92
C TYR A 240 1.37 -10.65 1.16
N SER A 241 2.63 -10.26 0.97
CA SER A 241 3.67 -11.06 0.31
C SER A 241 4.99 -10.95 1.09
N PRO A 242 5.04 -11.41 2.35
CA PRO A 242 6.22 -11.25 3.18
C PRO A 242 7.35 -12.19 2.77
N ILE A 243 8.56 -11.82 3.18
CA ILE A 243 9.74 -12.68 3.09
C ILE A 243 9.92 -13.42 4.42
N PHE A 244 10.14 -14.73 4.34
CA PHE A 244 10.43 -15.57 5.49
C PHE A 244 11.93 -15.81 5.60
N HIS A 245 12.55 -15.26 6.64
CA HIS A 245 14.00 -15.30 6.84
C HIS A 245 14.37 -16.29 7.96
N PRO A 246 15.06 -17.41 7.65
CA PRO A 246 15.42 -18.39 8.65
C PRO A 246 16.67 -17.98 9.45
N GLY A 247 16.57 -18.09 10.77
CA GLY A 247 17.70 -18.03 11.69
C GLY A 247 18.36 -19.39 11.84
N LEU A 248 19.68 -19.44 11.76
CA LEU A 248 20.47 -20.67 11.87
C LEU A 248 21.00 -20.84 13.29
N GLN A 249 20.86 -22.05 13.84
CA GLN A 249 21.21 -22.31 15.24
C GLN A 249 22.67 -22.01 15.55
N HIS A 250 23.61 -22.46 14.72
CA HIS A 250 25.04 -22.28 14.96
C HIS A 250 25.46 -20.80 15.02
N ILE A 251 24.83 -19.94 14.21
CA ILE A 251 25.08 -18.49 14.23
C ILE A 251 24.57 -17.89 15.53
N ARG A 252 23.36 -18.28 15.95
CA ARG A 252 22.76 -17.81 17.21
C ARG A 252 23.60 -18.26 18.42
N ASP A 253 24.08 -19.49 18.40
CA ASP A 253 24.92 -20.04 19.46
C ASP A 253 26.27 -19.28 19.54
N GLU A 254 26.91 -18.97 18.40
CA GLU A 254 28.11 -18.11 18.34
C GLU A 254 27.83 -16.69 18.87
N GLN A 255 26.69 -16.09 18.55
CA GLN A 255 26.29 -14.77 19.08
C GLN A 255 26.14 -14.80 20.61
N ILE A 256 25.55 -15.87 21.15
CA ILE A 256 25.40 -16.07 22.60
C ILE A 256 26.77 -16.23 23.26
N GLU A 257 27.67 -17.04 22.70
CA GLU A 257 29.04 -17.23 23.20
C GLU A 257 29.82 -15.90 23.24
N ASN A 258 29.55 -15.02 22.27
CA ASN A 258 30.13 -13.69 22.17
C ASN A 258 29.41 -12.61 23.02
N ASN A 259 28.47 -12.99 23.88
CA ASN A 259 27.69 -12.09 24.75
C ASN A 259 26.96 -10.98 23.97
N LYS A 260 26.43 -11.30 22.79
CA LYS A 260 25.55 -10.38 22.05
C LYS A 260 24.23 -10.17 22.78
N ASP A 261 23.59 -9.04 22.53
CA ASP A 261 22.31 -8.70 23.15
C ASP A 261 21.14 -9.48 22.52
N PHE A 262 19.96 -9.41 23.17
CA PHE A 262 18.75 -10.06 22.69
C PHE A 262 18.31 -9.57 21.32
N TRP A 263 18.56 -8.31 20.99
CA TRP A 263 18.22 -7.79 19.67
C TRP A 263 19.01 -8.53 18.59
N THR A 264 20.34 -8.62 18.76
CA THR A 264 21.25 -9.28 17.81
C THR A 264 20.93 -10.77 17.65
N ILE A 265 20.63 -11.47 18.75
CA ILE A 265 20.30 -12.91 18.77
C ILE A 265 19.04 -13.25 17.96
N TRP A 266 18.11 -12.30 17.85
CA TRP A 266 16.84 -12.45 17.14
C TRP A 266 16.80 -11.66 15.81
N ALA A 267 17.86 -10.93 15.46
CA ALA A 267 17.90 -10.11 14.26
C ALA A 267 18.09 -10.97 13.01
N SER A 268 17.06 -11.07 12.17
CA SER A 268 17.13 -11.83 10.91
C SER A 268 18.25 -11.34 9.99
N GLY A 269 18.53 -10.03 9.99
CA GLY A 269 19.61 -9.41 9.21
C GLY A 269 21.03 -9.89 9.54
N GLU A 270 21.23 -10.53 10.69
CA GLU A 270 22.52 -11.15 11.07
C GLU A 270 22.67 -12.58 10.52
N HIS A 271 21.66 -13.10 9.81
CA HIS A 271 21.65 -14.45 9.23
C HIS A 271 21.68 -14.44 7.68
N PRO A 272 22.19 -15.50 7.02
CA PRO A 272 22.27 -15.57 5.57
C PRO A 272 20.92 -15.49 4.85
N VAL A 273 20.87 -14.72 3.76
CA VAL A 273 19.66 -14.54 2.93
C VAL A 273 19.36 -15.72 1.99
N ASN A 274 20.32 -16.63 1.78
CA ASN A 274 20.23 -17.69 0.75
C ASN A 274 19.10 -18.71 0.96
N TYR A 275 18.49 -18.71 2.15
CA TYR A 275 17.44 -19.66 2.53
C TYR A 275 16.09 -18.98 2.72
N GLN A 276 15.97 -17.70 2.34
CA GLN A 276 14.70 -16.99 2.37
C GLN A 276 13.66 -17.73 1.54
N GLN A 277 12.42 -17.70 2.00
CA GLN A 277 11.27 -18.30 1.33
C GLN A 277 10.14 -17.27 1.23
N GLU A 278 9.18 -17.57 0.37
CA GLU A 278 7.95 -16.81 0.16
C GLU A 278 6.76 -17.77 0.21
N ILE A 279 5.54 -17.23 0.33
CA ILE A 279 4.33 -18.03 0.08
C ILE A 279 4.24 -18.32 -1.41
N SER A 280 4.07 -19.59 -1.77
CA SER A 280 3.95 -19.99 -3.19
C SER A 280 2.49 -20.00 -3.68
N ASP A 281 1.53 -20.14 -2.76
CA ASP A 281 0.10 -20.18 -3.07
C ASP A 281 -0.42 -18.80 -3.50
N GLN A 282 -0.63 -18.65 -4.81
CA GLN A 282 -1.14 -17.41 -5.41
C GLN A 282 -2.60 -17.12 -5.07
N GLU A 283 -3.40 -18.14 -4.78
CA GLU A 283 -4.80 -17.94 -4.36
C GLU A 283 -4.82 -17.32 -2.96
N LEU A 284 -4.03 -17.88 -2.04
CA LEU A 284 -3.86 -17.34 -0.70
C LEU A 284 -3.30 -15.90 -0.73
N ILE A 285 -2.28 -15.64 -1.55
CA ILE A 285 -1.75 -14.27 -1.72
C ILE A 285 -2.84 -13.33 -2.23
N THR A 286 -3.68 -13.76 -3.16
CA THR A 286 -4.79 -12.95 -3.68
C THR A 286 -5.83 -12.65 -2.60
N LYS A 287 -6.19 -13.64 -1.79
CA LYS A 287 -7.11 -13.47 -0.64
C LYS A 287 -6.53 -12.52 0.40
N LEU A 288 -5.28 -12.72 0.77
CA LEU A 288 -4.58 -11.87 1.74
C LEU A 288 -4.43 -10.44 1.21
N ARG A 289 -4.00 -10.26 -0.04
CA ARG A 289 -3.95 -8.93 -0.69
C ARG A 289 -5.30 -8.25 -0.69
N THR A 290 -6.38 -8.96 -1.00
CA THR A 290 -7.74 -8.42 -0.95
C THR A 290 -8.11 -7.95 0.45
N LEU A 291 -7.79 -8.73 1.48
CA LEU A 291 -8.03 -8.39 2.88
C LEU A 291 -7.21 -7.17 3.34
N ILE A 292 -5.92 -7.12 3.00
CA ILE A 292 -5.05 -5.98 3.31
C ILE A 292 -5.55 -4.70 2.62
N MET A 293 -5.95 -4.77 1.34
CA MET A 293 -6.51 -3.61 0.63
C MET A 293 -7.84 -3.14 1.20
N TYR A 294 -8.67 -4.04 1.73
CA TYR A 294 -9.86 -3.65 2.47
C TYR A 294 -9.51 -2.82 3.71
N TRP A 295 -8.54 -3.27 4.52
CA TRP A 295 -8.08 -2.49 5.68
C TRP A 295 -7.32 -1.22 5.29
N HIS A 296 -6.70 -1.21 4.12
CA HIS A 296 -6.00 -0.03 3.60
C HIS A 296 -7.00 1.08 3.29
N ASN A 297 -8.15 0.71 2.75
CA ASN A 297 -9.27 1.63 2.51
C ASN A 297 -9.89 2.21 3.79
N THR A 298 -9.56 1.66 4.97
CA THR A 298 -10.01 2.15 6.28
C THR A 298 -8.87 2.69 7.15
N ASP A 299 -7.65 2.80 6.61
CA ASP A 299 -6.46 3.26 7.32
C ASP A 299 -6.09 2.43 8.57
N THR A 300 -6.30 1.11 8.50
CA THR A 300 -6.01 0.18 9.63
C THR A 300 -5.23 -1.06 9.18
N TRP A 301 -4.66 -1.04 7.98
CA TRP A 301 -4.04 -2.21 7.35
C TRP A 301 -2.83 -2.72 8.09
N TRP A 302 -2.04 -1.82 8.68
CA TRP A 302 -0.85 -2.17 9.43
C TRP A 302 -1.24 -2.88 10.74
N GLU A 303 -2.11 -2.28 11.55
CA GLU A 303 -2.51 -2.86 12.85
C GLU A 303 -3.23 -4.19 12.68
N GLU A 304 -4.20 -4.28 11.77
CA GLU A 304 -4.95 -5.52 11.54
C GLU A 304 -4.09 -6.59 10.87
N GLY A 305 -3.20 -6.21 9.94
CA GLY A 305 -2.22 -7.10 9.33
C GLY A 305 -1.24 -7.68 10.35
N MET A 306 -0.64 -6.83 11.18
CA MET A 306 0.26 -7.25 12.28
C MET A 306 -0.45 -8.19 13.25
N LYS A 307 -1.70 -7.87 13.62
CA LYS A 307 -2.51 -8.70 14.51
C LYS A 307 -2.79 -10.08 13.90
N LEU A 308 -3.16 -10.14 12.62
CA LEU A 308 -3.34 -11.40 11.91
C LEU A 308 -2.06 -12.24 11.94
N TRP A 309 -0.92 -11.66 11.60
CA TRP A 309 0.36 -12.37 11.61
C TRP A 309 0.76 -12.84 13.01
N HIS A 310 0.56 -12.02 14.05
CA HIS A 310 0.78 -12.45 15.44
C HIS A 310 -0.13 -13.62 15.85
N GLU A 311 -1.40 -13.63 15.45
CA GLU A 311 -2.30 -14.76 15.71
C GLU A 311 -1.84 -16.04 15.00
N VAL A 312 -1.42 -15.93 13.73
CA VAL A 312 -0.92 -17.05 12.94
C VAL A 312 0.38 -17.60 13.56
N THR A 313 1.37 -16.73 13.83
CA THR A 313 2.65 -17.12 14.44
C THR A 313 2.45 -17.75 15.82
N TYR A 314 1.53 -17.23 16.64
CA TYR A 314 1.16 -17.83 17.92
C TYR A 314 0.64 -19.26 17.76
N ALA A 315 -0.26 -19.48 16.80
CA ALA A 315 -0.79 -20.81 16.50
C ALA A 315 0.32 -21.77 16.03
N ILE A 316 1.23 -21.32 15.16
CA ILE A 316 2.35 -22.13 14.69
C ILE A 316 3.32 -22.45 15.83
N ASN A 317 3.65 -21.50 16.70
CA ASN A 317 4.52 -21.73 17.85
C ASN A 317 3.89 -22.63 18.92
N ALA A 318 2.57 -22.85 18.89
CA ALA A 318 1.90 -23.85 19.71
C ALA A 318 2.00 -25.27 19.14
N THR A 319 2.51 -25.43 17.91
CA THR A 319 2.66 -26.72 17.23
C THR A 319 3.72 -27.57 17.93
N VAL A 320 3.39 -28.84 18.15
CA VAL A 320 4.32 -29.84 18.67
C VAL A 320 5.11 -30.43 17.51
N TRP A 321 6.22 -29.78 17.16
CA TRP A 321 7.05 -30.15 16.00
C TRP A 321 7.63 -31.57 16.06
N SER A 322 7.77 -32.17 17.24
CA SER A 322 8.18 -33.58 17.39
C SER A 322 7.20 -34.58 16.75
N LYS A 323 5.99 -34.16 16.40
CA LYS A 323 5.03 -34.96 15.62
C LYS A 323 5.33 -34.97 14.12
N TYR A 324 6.31 -34.19 13.67
CA TYR A 324 6.79 -34.12 12.29
C TYR A 324 8.25 -34.58 12.26
N PRO A 325 8.54 -35.89 12.25
CA PRO A 325 9.88 -36.42 12.51
C PRO A 325 10.97 -35.82 11.61
N LEU A 326 10.68 -35.67 10.31
CA LEU A 326 11.60 -35.10 9.32
C LEU A 326 11.94 -33.63 9.61
N LEU A 327 10.99 -32.85 10.11
CA LEU A 327 11.21 -31.44 10.48
C LEU A 327 11.87 -31.33 11.85
N SER A 328 11.52 -32.22 12.78
CA SER A 328 11.98 -32.15 14.17
C SER A 328 13.49 -32.31 14.35
N GLU A 329 14.18 -32.94 13.39
CA GLU A 329 15.64 -33.07 13.41
C GLU A 329 16.36 -31.80 12.90
N LEU A 330 15.67 -31.03 12.06
CA LEU A 330 16.14 -29.81 11.39
C LEU A 330 15.71 -28.52 12.11
N LEU A 331 14.77 -28.61 13.05
CA LEU A 331 14.38 -27.51 13.92
C LEU A 331 15.07 -27.62 15.28
N SER A 332 15.50 -26.51 15.85
CA SER A 332 15.93 -26.50 17.25
C SER A 332 14.73 -26.70 18.18
N GLU A 333 14.95 -27.23 19.39
CA GLU A 333 13.89 -27.43 20.38
C GLU A 333 13.18 -26.12 20.77
N ASP A 334 13.92 -25.01 20.71
CA ASP A 334 13.46 -23.66 20.98
C ASP A 334 13.10 -22.88 19.71
N PHE A 335 12.86 -23.56 18.57
CA PHE A 335 12.42 -22.93 17.34
C PHE A 335 11.21 -22.02 17.55
N VAL A 336 11.27 -20.80 17.01
CA VAL A 336 10.22 -19.78 17.09
C VAL A 336 9.97 -19.18 15.71
N LEU A 337 8.71 -18.98 15.38
CA LEU A 337 8.30 -18.19 14.22
C LEU A 337 7.71 -16.85 14.71
N PHE A 338 8.17 -15.71 14.21
CA PHE A 338 7.73 -14.40 14.71
C PHE A 338 7.70 -13.34 13.62
N VAL A 339 6.96 -12.26 13.87
CA VAL A 339 6.92 -11.08 13.00
C VAL A 339 8.13 -10.20 13.30
N ASP A 340 8.94 -9.96 12.27
CA ASP A 340 10.08 -9.07 12.28
C ASP A 340 9.74 -7.82 11.48
N TRP A 341 9.80 -6.66 12.13
CA TRP A 341 9.50 -5.36 11.55
C TRP A 341 10.54 -4.35 12.03
N GLU A 342 10.70 -3.25 11.30
CA GLU A 342 11.67 -2.20 11.62
C GLU A 342 11.37 -1.56 12.99
N GLY A 343 11.96 -2.12 14.05
CA GLY A 343 11.74 -1.66 15.42
C GLY A 343 11.44 -2.75 16.45
N LEU A 344 11.50 -4.04 16.07
CA LEU A 344 11.24 -5.15 16.99
C LEU A 344 12.03 -5.02 18.31
N ASP A 345 11.31 -4.71 19.39
CA ASP A 345 11.86 -4.56 20.72
C ASP A 345 11.61 -5.81 21.56
N VAL A 346 12.57 -6.73 21.51
CA VAL A 346 12.56 -7.97 22.30
C VAL A 346 12.47 -7.67 23.80
N THR A 347 13.07 -6.56 24.26
CA THR A 347 13.10 -6.19 25.68
C THR A 347 11.76 -5.67 26.20
N LYS A 348 10.92 -5.13 25.32
CA LYS A 348 9.53 -4.74 25.63
C LYS A 348 8.50 -5.84 25.36
N GLY A 349 8.95 -7.05 25.05
CA GLY A 349 8.06 -8.20 24.87
C GLY A 349 7.32 -8.21 23.54
N GLU A 350 7.80 -7.53 22.50
CA GLU A 350 7.17 -7.58 21.19
C GLU A 350 7.26 -8.96 20.55
N LEU A 351 8.42 -9.61 20.68
CA LEU A 351 8.62 -11.00 20.29
C LEU A 351 7.65 -11.93 21.03
N GLU A 352 7.32 -11.62 22.27
CA GLU A 352 6.42 -12.45 23.07
C GLU A 352 4.99 -12.50 22.50
N LYS A 353 4.51 -11.46 21.78
CA LYS A 353 3.17 -11.42 21.17
C LYS A 353 2.91 -12.64 20.26
N SER A 354 3.95 -13.11 19.59
CA SER A 354 3.92 -14.26 18.68
C SER A 354 4.08 -15.63 19.36
N ILE A 355 4.35 -15.68 20.67
CA ILE A 355 4.83 -16.90 21.34
C ILE A 355 3.86 -17.32 22.47
N PRO A 356 3.40 -18.58 22.52
CA PRO A 356 2.63 -19.11 23.64
C PRO A 356 3.39 -19.12 24.97
N LEU A 357 2.67 -18.94 26.08
CA LEU A 357 3.25 -18.82 27.42
C LEU A 357 4.19 -19.98 27.81
N SER A 358 3.86 -21.21 27.41
CA SER A 358 4.70 -22.39 27.67
C SER A 358 6.07 -22.28 26.99
N LYS A 359 6.11 -21.86 25.72
CA LYS A 359 7.33 -21.66 24.95
C LYS A 359 8.12 -20.46 25.49
N ARG A 360 7.46 -19.37 25.91
CA ARG A 360 8.13 -18.22 26.57
C ARG A 360 8.91 -18.64 27.81
N LYS A 361 8.31 -19.46 28.69
CA LYS A 361 8.98 -19.97 29.90
C LYS A 361 10.23 -20.78 29.57
N MET A 362 10.16 -21.62 28.53
CA MET A 362 11.32 -22.38 28.03
C MET A 362 12.43 -21.43 27.56
N LEU A 363 12.10 -20.45 26.71
CA LEU A 363 13.08 -19.50 26.17
C LEU A 363 13.74 -18.66 27.29
N LYS A 364 12.96 -18.17 28.25
CA LYS A 364 13.49 -17.47 29.43
C LYS A 364 14.45 -18.35 30.25
N SER A 365 14.10 -19.62 30.47
CA SER A 365 14.98 -20.55 31.19
C SER A 365 16.29 -20.87 30.45
N LYS A 366 16.30 -20.72 29.13
CA LYS A 366 17.49 -20.87 28.28
C LYS A 366 18.27 -19.57 28.11
N GLY A 367 17.83 -18.46 28.71
CA GLY A 367 18.45 -17.15 28.53
C GLY A 367 18.29 -16.57 27.13
N LEU A 368 17.26 -17.01 26.38
CA LEU A 368 16.94 -16.51 25.03
C LEU A 368 15.90 -15.39 25.02
N LEU A 369 15.34 -15.07 26.20
CA LEU A 369 14.45 -13.94 26.43
C LEU A 369 14.82 -13.23 27.76
N PRO A 370 14.53 -11.93 27.90
CA PRO A 370 14.60 -11.23 29.17
C PRO A 370 13.73 -11.90 30.24
N VAL A 371 14.19 -11.86 31.50
CA VAL A 371 13.49 -12.44 32.66
C VAL A 371 12.20 -11.68 32.95
#